data_AF-F8L7K5-F1
#
_entry.id   AF-F8L7K5-F1
#
_cell.length_a   1.000
_cell.length_b   1.000
_cell.length_c   1.000
_cell.angle_alpha   90.00
_cell.angle_beta   90.00
_cell.angle_gamma   90.00
#
_symmetry.space_group_name_H-M   'P 1'
#
loop_
_entity.id
_entity.type
_entity.pdbx_description
1 polymer ?
#
loop_
_entity_poly.entity_id
_entity_poly.type
_entity_poly.pdbx_seq_one_letter_code
_entity_poly.pdbx_strand_id
1 'polypeptide(L)'
;MEEFDELKDICDILHGPDGCPWDKKQTFQSLRPHLLEETHELLEAVDEDDTEKMVEELGDVLFEIIFYAKLGEKSGRFTLQDVIKTVSEKLIRRHPHVFGDLAVEDADEVVHHWERIKKLEKKNRKHALEGIPKTLGALTRAQKVVSKMMQKSIPFPKIEDHDSLEEAMGDQFLDLIVQACQEKIDAESAVRKALKKFEQTYIAQEEKNF
;
A
#
# COMPACT_ATOMS: atom_id res chain seq x y z
N MET A 1 -9.48 16.68 -18.49
CA MET A 1 -10.11 15.38 -18.84
C MET A 1 -9.50 14.86 -20.13
N GLU A 2 -9.21 15.77 -21.07
CA GLU A 2 -8.45 15.50 -22.30
C GLU A 2 -7.13 14.77 -22.04
N GLU A 3 -6.40 15.13 -20.97
CA GLU A 3 -5.09 14.57 -20.62
C GLU A 3 -5.17 13.11 -20.13
N PHE A 4 -6.24 12.76 -19.43
CA PHE A 4 -6.46 11.39 -18.97
C PHE A 4 -6.87 10.47 -20.13
N ASP A 5 -7.68 10.99 -21.05
CA ASP A 5 -8.04 10.27 -22.27
C ASP A 5 -6.83 10.12 -23.20
N GLU A 6 -5.97 11.14 -23.30
CA GLU A 6 -4.70 11.07 -24.04
C GLU A 6 -3.80 9.95 -23.50
N LEU A 7 -3.62 9.83 -22.17
CA LEU A 7 -2.81 8.75 -21.59
C LEU A 7 -3.38 7.35 -21.90
N LYS A 8 -4.71 7.20 -21.92
CA LYS A 8 -5.36 5.95 -22.32
C LYS A 8 -5.10 5.65 -23.81
N ASP A 9 -5.23 6.66 -24.66
CA ASP A 9 -5.00 6.53 -26.09
C ASP A 9 -3.54 6.16 -26.39
N ILE A 10 -2.58 6.73 -25.66
CA ILE A 10 -1.17 6.33 -25.70
C ILE A 10 -1.03 4.85 -25.35
N CYS A 11 -1.63 4.39 -24.24
CA CYS A 11 -1.58 2.98 -23.85
C CYS A 11 -2.17 2.06 -24.93
N ASP A 12 -3.26 2.47 -25.58
CA ASP A 12 -3.90 1.76 -26.67
C ASP A 12 -3.00 1.65 -27.90
N ILE A 13 -2.32 2.74 -28.27
CA ILE A 13 -1.34 2.78 -29.36
C ILE A 13 -0.16 1.84 -29.07
N LEU A 14 0.39 1.90 -27.85
CA LEU A 14 1.48 1.00 -27.42
C LEU A 14 1.11 -0.47 -27.53
N HIS A 15 -0.16 -0.81 -27.28
CA HIS A 15 -0.69 -2.16 -27.38
C HIS A 15 -1.23 -2.55 -28.76
N GLY A 16 -1.26 -1.60 -29.70
CA GLY A 16 -1.80 -1.77 -31.05
C GLY A 16 -0.95 -2.69 -31.94
N PRO A 17 -1.46 -3.03 -33.15
CA PRO A 17 -0.76 -3.91 -34.10
C PRO A 17 0.69 -3.47 -34.36
N ASP A 18 0.90 -2.17 -34.57
CA ASP A 18 2.21 -1.55 -34.82
C ASP A 18 2.87 -0.98 -33.56
N GLY A 19 2.27 -1.22 -32.38
CA GLY A 19 2.76 -0.73 -31.10
C GLY A 19 4.04 -1.42 -30.60
N CYS A 20 4.43 -1.12 -29.38
CA CYS A 20 5.66 -1.60 -28.75
C CYS A 20 5.65 -3.14 -28.54
N PRO A 21 6.66 -3.88 -29.03
CA PRO A 21 6.75 -5.32 -28.82
C PRO A 21 6.92 -5.74 -27.36
N TRP A 22 7.51 -4.87 -26.53
CA TRP A 22 7.67 -5.13 -25.10
C TRP A 22 6.33 -5.02 -24.37
N ASP A 23 5.56 -3.94 -24.60
CA ASP A 23 4.24 -3.74 -23.98
C ASP A 23 3.28 -4.87 -24.32
N LYS A 24 3.25 -5.26 -25.60
CA LYS A 24 2.40 -6.36 -26.09
C LYS A 24 2.68 -7.70 -25.43
N LYS A 25 3.90 -7.94 -24.94
CA LYS A 25 4.30 -9.19 -24.28
C LYS A 25 3.99 -9.23 -22.79
N GLN A 26 3.60 -8.10 -22.19
CA GLN A 26 3.37 -8.04 -20.75
C GLN A 26 2.14 -8.83 -20.31
N THR A 27 2.19 -9.25 -19.04
CA THR A 27 1.17 -10.00 -18.34
C THR A 27 0.97 -9.40 -16.95
N PHE A 28 -0.14 -9.72 -16.28
CA PHE A 28 -0.36 -9.29 -14.89
C PHE A 28 0.77 -9.71 -13.93
N GLN A 29 1.50 -10.78 -14.26
CA GLN A 29 2.58 -11.31 -13.45
C GLN A 29 3.90 -10.58 -13.74
N SER A 30 4.18 -10.26 -15.00
CA SER A 30 5.44 -9.59 -15.38
C SER A 30 5.48 -8.12 -14.97
N LEU A 31 4.32 -7.46 -14.85
CA LEU A 31 4.22 -6.07 -14.38
C LEU A 31 4.33 -5.91 -12.85
N ARG A 32 4.21 -7.01 -12.08
CA ARG A 32 4.30 -6.93 -10.60
C ARG A 32 5.55 -6.24 -10.07
N PRO A 33 6.77 -6.59 -10.54
CA PRO A 33 7.98 -5.90 -10.08
C PRO A 33 7.94 -4.40 -10.40
N HIS A 34 7.39 -3.99 -11.55
CA HIS A 34 7.40 -2.60 -11.99
C HIS A 34 6.46 -1.78 -11.11
N LEU A 35 5.20 -2.21 -10.95
CA LEU A 35 4.29 -1.56 -10.00
C LEU A 35 4.86 -1.44 -8.57
N LEU A 36 5.68 -2.41 -8.14
CA LEU A 36 6.34 -2.33 -6.83
C LEU A 36 7.46 -1.29 -6.83
N GLU A 37 8.28 -1.26 -7.87
CA GLU A 37 9.35 -0.27 -8.11
C GLU A 37 8.81 1.15 -8.10
N GLU A 38 7.85 1.48 -8.97
CA GLU A 38 7.21 2.82 -9.04
C GLU A 38 6.56 3.21 -7.69
N THR A 39 5.98 2.23 -6.98
CA THR A 39 5.43 2.48 -5.64
C THR A 39 6.52 2.86 -4.65
N HIS A 40 7.70 2.23 -4.74
CA HIS A 40 8.82 2.52 -3.85
C HIS A 40 9.51 3.84 -4.21
N GLU A 41 9.64 4.17 -5.49
CA GLU A 41 10.16 5.47 -5.95
C GLU A 41 9.24 6.60 -5.53
N LEU A 42 7.92 6.43 -5.64
CA LEU A 42 6.95 7.38 -5.07
C LEU A 42 7.13 7.57 -3.55
N LEU A 43 7.35 6.47 -2.80
CA LEU A 43 7.59 6.57 -1.36
C LEU A 43 8.91 7.27 -1.04
N GLU A 44 9.95 7.07 -1.84
CA GLU A 44 11.22 7.78 -1.73
C GLU A 44 11.02 9.28 -1.98
N ALA A 45 10.32 9.66 -3.06
CA ALA A 45 10.00 11.05 -3.35
C ALA A 45 9.26 11.73 -2.18
N VAL A 46 8.32 11.03 -1.53
CA VAL A 46 7.63 11.49 -0.31
C VAL A 46 8.59 11.65 0.87
N ASP A 47 9.51 10.71 1.08
CA ASP A 47 10.52 10.76 2.16
C ASP A 47 11.58 11.86 1.91
N GLU A 48 11.74 12.32 0.67
CA GLU A 48 12.62 13.42 0.24
C GLU A 48 11.93 14.79 0.20
N ASP A 49 10.61 14.84 0.33
CA ASP A 49 9.79 16.04 0.10
C ASP A 49 10.01 16.65 -1.31
N ASP A 50 10.32 15.78 -2.30
CA ASP A 50 10.59 16.18 -3.67
C ASP A 50 9.30 16.19 -4.51
N THR A 51 8.73 17.38 -4.68
CA THR A 51 7.45 17.53 -5.37
C THR A 51 7.54 17.17 -6.86
N GLU A 52 8.66 17.42 -7.53
CA GLU A 52 8.80 17.13 -8.96
C GLU A 52 8.82 15.62 -9.19
N LYS A 53 9.65 14.89 -8.42
CA LYS A 53 9.62 13.43 -8.43
C LYS A 53 8.27 12.87 -8.03
N MET A 54 7.62 13.42 -6.99
CA MET A 54 6.28 12.94 -6.60
C MET A 54 5.28 12.99 -7.77
N VAL A 55 5.36 14.00 -8.64
CA VAL A 55 4.47 14.10 -9.81
C VAL A 55 4.82 13.04 -10.87
N GLU A 56 6.11 12.82 -11.12
CA GLU A 56 6.62 11.78 -12.03
C GLU A 56 6.14 10.39 -11.60
N GLU A 57 6.48 9.98 -10.36
CA GLU A 57 6.18 8.64 -9.85
C GLU A 57 4.67 8.39 -9.67
N LEU A 58 3.89 9.43 -9.35
CA LEU A 58 2.42 9.32 -9.36
C LEU A 58 1.88 9.04 -10.77
N GLY A 59 2.53 9.61 -11.78
CA GLY A 59 2.25 9.37 -13.19
C GLY A 59 2.54 7.91 -13.57
N ASP A 60 3.68 7.37 -13.15
CA ASP A 60 4.07 5.99 -13.47
C ASP A 60 3.19 4.96 -12.76
N VAL A 61 2.87 5.17 -11.48
CA VAL A 61 1.87 4.35 -10.78
C VAL A 61 0.50 4.43 -11.46
N LEU A 62 0.09 5.61 -11.93
CA LEU A 62 -1.16 5.76 -12.68
C LEU A 62 -1.13 5.01 -14.02
N PHE A 63 -0.01 5.09 -14.74
CA PHE A 63 0.18 4.38 -16.00
C PHE A 63 0.13 2.86 -15.80
N GLU A 64 0.78 2.33 -14.77
CA GLU A 64 0.68 0.91 -14.39
C GLU A 64 -0.78 0.49 -14.15
N ILE A 65 -1.61 1.29 -13.47
CA ILE A 65 -3.04 1.00 -13.29
C ILE A 65 -3.77 0.91 -14.64
N ILE A 66 -3.50 1.85 -15.56
CA ILE A 66 -4.08 1.87 -16.91
C ILE A 66 -3.62 0.64 -17.71
N PHE A 67 -2.34 0.28 -17.61
CA PHE A 67 -1.77 -0.90 -18.24
C PHE A 67 -2.46 -2.19 -17.74
N TYR A 68 -2.59 -2.36 -16.43
CA TYR A 68 -3.32 -3.48 -15.84
C TYR A 68 -4.77 -3.55 -16.35
N ALA A 69 -5.45 -2.40 -16.47
CA ALA A 69 -6.78 -2.33 -17.05
C ALA A 69 -6.80 -2.72 -18.53
N LYS A 70 -5.78 -2.33 -19.32
CA LYS A 70 -5.65 -2.73 -20.72
C LYS A 70 -5.47 -4.23 -20.90
N LEU A 71 -4.68 -4.88 -20.04
CA LEU A 71 -4.56 -6.33 -20.02
C LEU A 71 -5.86 -7.02 -19.59
N GLY A 72 -6.60 -6.42 -18.66
CA GLY A 72 -7.96 -6.84 -18.28
C GLY A 72 -8.90 -6.85 -19.47
N GLU A 73 -8.89 -5.77 -20.26
CA GLU A 73 -9.74 -5.60 -21.44
C GLU A 73 -9.36 -6.60 -22.53
N LYS A 74 -8.07 -6.72 -22.87
CA LYS A 74 -7.56 -7.68 -23.87
C LYS A 74 -7.89 -9.14 -23.53
N SER A 75 -8.01 -9.45 -22.24
CA SER A 75 -8.38 -10.79 -21.77
C SER A 75 -9.88 -10.98 -21.53
N GLY A 76 -10.70 -9.96 -21.81
CA GLY A 76 -12.16 -9.99 -21.65
C GLY A 76 -12.61 -10.11 -20.19
N ARG A 77 -11.78 -9.66 -19.23
CA ARG A 77 -12.03 -9.84 -17.79
C ARG A 77 -12.66 -8.62 -17.13
N PHE A 78 -12.14 -7.43 -17.39
CA PHE A 78 -12.59 -6.16 -16.83
C PHE A 78 -12.01 -5.00 -17.64
N THR A 79 -12.57 -3.81 -17.46
CA THR A 79 -12.14 -2.56 -18.11
C THR A 79 -11.64 -1.55 -17.08
N LEU A 80 -11.01 -0.47 -17.54
CA LEU A 80 -10.66 0.66 -16.68
C LEU A 80 -11.90 1.29 -16.04
N GLN A 81 -13.02 1.33 -16.77
CA GLN A 81 -14.31 1.81 -16.30
C GLN A 81 -14.83 0.95 -15.15
N ASP A 82 -14.67 -0.38 -15.21
CA ASP A 82 -15.04 -1.28 -14.11
C ASP A 82 -14.21 -1.00 -12.86
N VAL A 83 -12.90 -0.74 -13.01
CA VAL A 83 -12.00 -0.39 -11.91
C VAL A 83 -12.45 0.92 -11.24
N ILE A 84 -12.63 1.98 -12.04
CA ILE A 84 -13.05 3.31 -11.56
C ILE A 84 -14.43 3.27 -10.91
N LYS A 85 -15.40 2.60 -11.53
CA LYS A 85 -16.75 2.44 -10.99
C LYS A 85 -16.71 1.71 -9.64
N THR A 86 -15.97 0.61 -9.57
CA THR A 86 -15.87 -0.20 -8.35
C THR A 86 -15.25 0.59 -7.20
N VAL A 87 -14.19 1.37 -7.44
CA VAL A 87 -13.59 2.19 -6.37
C VAL A 87 -14.51 3.34 -5.99
N SER A 88 -15.16 3.99 -6.94
CA SER A 88 -16.08 5.12 -6.70
C SER A 88 -17.28 4.71 -5.85
N GLU A 89 -17.99 3.65 -6.24
CA GLU A 89 -19.13 3.12 -5.48
C GLU A 89 -18.73 2.70 -4.06
N LYS A 90 -17.55 2.09 -3.91
CA LYS A 90 -16.99 1.71 -2.61
C LYS A 90 -16.69 2.93 -1.74
N LEU A 91 -16.09 3.98 -2.31
CA LEU A 91 -15.76 5.21 -1.58
C LEU A 91 -17.03 5.94 -1.13
N ILE A 92 -18.03 6.09 -2.01
CA ILE A 92 -19.31 6.70 -1.67
C ILE A 92 -19.97 5.95 -0.50
N ARG A 93 -20.09 4.61 -0.63
CA ARG A 93 -20.73 3.78 0.41
C ARG A 93 -20.01 3.82 1.76
N ARG A 94 -18.68 3.98 1.75
CA ARG A 94 -17.88 3.99 2.98
C ARG A 94 -17.68 5.37 3.61
N HIS A 95 -18.12 6.43 2.95
CA HIS A 95 -18.16 7.79 3.49
C HIS A 95 -19.59 8.31 3.60
N PRO A 96 -20.49 7.64 4.35
CA PRO A 96 -21.86 8.12 4.54
C PRO A 96 -21.94 9.46 5.30
N HIS A 97 -20.83 9.91 5.90
CA HIS A 97 -20.72 11.23 6.51
C HIS A 97 -20.42 12.35 5.52
N VAL A 98 -19.96 12.01 4.30
CA VAL A 98 -19.77 12.98 3.21
C VAL A 98 -20.92 12.89 2.21
N PHE A 99 -21.36 11.67 1.87
CA PHE A 99 -22.33 11.41 0.80
C PHE A 99 -23.71 10.95 1.28
N GLY A 100 -23.97 11.00 2.58
CA GLY A 100 -25.24 10.64 3.20
C GLY A 100 -25.53 11.50 4.42
N ASP A 101 -26.32 10.97 5.35
CA ASP A 101 -26.84 11.74 6.50
C ASP A 101 -26.14 11.42 7.84
N LEU A 102 -25.04 10.65 7.82
CA LEU A 102 -24.35 10.26 9.05
C LEU A 102 -23.51 11.43 9.57
N ALA A 103 -23.89 12.06 10.68
CA ALA A 103 -23.01 12.99 11.36
C ALA A 103 -21.86 12.24 12.06
N VAL A 104 -20.67 12.83 12.04
CA VAL A 104 -19.47 12.38 12.76
C VAL A 104 -18.78 13.60 13.38
N GLU A 105 -18.21 13.44 14.56
CA GLU A 105 -17.60 14.51 15.36
C GLU A 105 -16.12 14.68 15.07
N ASP A 106 -15.40 13.58 14.80
CA ASP A 106 -13.96 13.58 14.57
C ASP A 106 -13.46 12.47 13.63
N ALA A 107 -12.15 12.47 13.36
CA ALA A 107 -11.50 11.50 12.50
C ALA A 107 -11.47 10.08 13.08
N ASP A 108 -11.42 9.93 14.40
CA ASP A 108 -11.42 8.60 15.05
C ASP A 108 -12.80 7.94 14.85
N GLU A 109 -13.89 8.71 14.95
CA GLU A 109 -15.24 8.25 14.64
C GLU A 109 -15.39 7.84 13.16
N VAL A 110 -14.82 8.61 12.23
CA VAL A 110 -14.76 8.26 10.80
C VAL A 110 -14.09 6.90 10.59
N VAL A 111 -12.94 6.66 11.24
CA VAL A 111 -12.21 5.39 11.16
C VAL A 111 -13.03 4.22 11.72
N HIS A 112 -13.73 4.44 12.83
CA HIS A 112 -14.61 3.43 13.43
C HIS A 112 -15.76 3.05 12.49
N HIS A 113 -16.43 4.03 11.87
CA HIS A 113 -17.47 3.75 10.87
C HIS A 113 -16.94 3.05 9.63
N TRP A 114 -15.77 3.47 9.13
CA TRP A 114 -15.12 2.84 7.99
C TRP A 114 -14.88 1.35 8.21
N GLU A 115 -14.28 0.97 9.36
CA GLU A 115 -14.03 -0.44 9.69
C GLU A 115 -15.34 -1.22 9.91
N ARG A 116 -16.37 -0.59 10.50
CA ARG A 116 -17.70 -1.21 10.64
C ARG A 116 -18.32 -1.53 9.29
N ILE A 117 -18.33 -0.59 8.34
CA ILE A 117 -18.88 -0.80 6.99
C ILE A 117 -18.09 -1.90 6.26
N LYS A 118 -16.76 -1.84 6.32
CA LYS A 118 -15.87 -2.85 5.74
C LYS A 118 -16.11 -4.26 6.30
N LYS A 119 -16.48 -4.39 7.58
CA LYS A 119 -16.87 -5.67 8.18
C LYS A 119 -18.19 -6.19 7.60
N LEU A 120 -19.18 -5.31 7.41
CA LEU A 120 -20.49 -5.68 6.84
C LEU A 120 -20.40 -6.12 5.38
N GLU A 121 -19.50 -5.51 4.59
CA GLU A 121 -19.26 -5.89 3.19
C GLU A 121 -18.64 -7.29 3.04
N LYS A 122 -17.86 -7.74 4.03
CA LYS A 122 -17.09 -9.00 3.95
C LYS A 122 -17.75 -10.13 4.74
N LYS A 123 -18.94 -10.53 4.29
CA LYS A 123 -19.83 -11.52 4.93
C LYS A 123 -19.23 -12.92 5.15
N ASN A 124 -18.14 -13.27 4.47
CA ASN A 124 -17.56 -14.63 4.49
C ASN A 124 -16.24 -14.77 5.26
N ARG A 125 -15.82 -13.75 6.04
CA ARG A 125 -14.56 -13.86 6.80
C ARG A 125 -14.74 -14.66 8.07
N LYS A 126 -13.94 -15.70 8.26
CA LYS A 126 -13.95 -16.52 9.50
C LYS A 126 -13.00 -15.95 10.56
N HIS A 127 -11.83 -15.45 10.14
CA HIS A 127 -10.80 -14.92 11.04
C HIS A 127 -10.54 -13.42 10.84
N ALA A 128 -10.20 -12.72 11.93
CA ALA A 128 -9.95 -11.27 11.90
C ALA A 128 -8.78 -10.88 10.96
N LEU A 129 -7.75 -11.73 10.92
CA LEU A 129 -6.53 -11.53 10.13
C LEU A 129 -6.71 -11.82 8.63
N GLU A 130 -7.87 -12.35 8.22
CA GLU A 130 -8.13 -12.60 6.80
C GLU A 130 -8.07 -11.29 5.98
N GLY A 131 -7.35 -11.38 4.85
CA GLY A 131 -7.12 -10.28 3.92
C GLY A 131 -6.11 -9.23 4.36
N ILE A 132 -5.22 -9.55 5.29
CA ILE A 132 -3.88 -8.94 5.30
C ILE A 132 -3.07 -9.65 4.20
N PRO A 133 -2.58 -8.92 3.18
CA PRO A 133 -1.76 -9.54 2.13
C PRO A 133 -0.50 -10.17 2.74
N LYS A 134 -0.18 -11.40 2.32
CA LYS A 134 1.02 -12.11 2.76
C LYS A 134 2.30 -11.58 2.14
N THR A 135 2.18 -10.83 1.05
CA THR A 135 3.29 -10.24 0.28
C THR A 135 3.79 -8.92 0.86
N LEU A 136 3.15 -8.38 1.90
CA LEU A 136 3.65 -7.20 2.59
C LEU A 136 4.98 -7.50 3.28
N GLY A 137 5.88 -6.51 3.30
CA GLY A 137 7.10 -6.55 4.11
C GLY A 137 6.80 -6.84 5.58
N ALA A 138 7.75 -7.45 6.28
CA ALA A 138 7.54 -8.00 7.62
C ALA A 138 7.00 -6.96 8.61
N LEU A 139 7.59 -5.76 8.65
CA LEU A 139 7.17 -4.65 9.53
C LEU A 139 5.73 -4.22 9.25
N THR A 140 5.44 -3.82 8.02
CA THR A 140 4.10 -3.40 7.60
C THR A 140 3.05 -4.49 7.85
N ARG A 141 3.40 -5.77 7.59
CA ARG A 141 2.50 -6.89 7.81
C ARG A 141 2.23 -7.11 9.30
N ALA A 142 3.29 -7.14 10.12
CA ALA A 142 3.19 -7.31 11.56
C ALA A 142 2.35 -6.19 12.18
N GLN A 143 2.58 -4.95 11.76
CA GLN A 143 1.79 -3.81 12.23
C GLN A 143 0.30 -3.96 11.89
N LYS A 144 -0.05 -4.38 10.68
CA LYS A 144 -1.46 -4.65 10.33
C LYS A 144 -2.08 -5.80 11.15
N VAL A 145 -1.30 -6.82 11.47
CA VAL A 145 -1.76 -7.94 12.33
C VAL A 145 -2.04 -7.42 13.74
N VAL A 146 -1.07 -6.72 14.33
CA VAL A 146 -1.15 -6.14 15.67
C VAL A 146 -2.33 -5.17 15.80
N SER A 147 -2.47 -4.21 14.88
CA SER A 147 -3.59 -3.26 14.89
C SER A 147 -4.96 -3.96 14.85
N LYS A 148 -5.08 -5.06 14.10
CA LYS A 148 -6.32 -5.85 14.09
C LYS A 148 -6.59 -6.61 15.39
N MET A 149 -5.56 -7.07 16.07
CA MET A 149 -5.69 -7.73 17.37
C MET A 149 -6.13 -6.72 18.43
N MET A 150 -5.52 -5.53 18.45
CA MET A 150 -5.91 -4.42 19.33
C MET A 150 -7.38 -4.02 19.12
N GLN A 151 -7.81 -3.86 17.86
CA GLN A 151 -9.21 -3.54 17.53
C GLN A 151 -10.22 -4.61 18.00
N LYS A 152 -9.78 -5.85 18.20
CA LYS A 152 -10.61 -6.95 18.69
C LYS A 152 -10.47 -7.20 20.19
N SER A 153 -9.61 -6.45 20.86
CA SER A 153 -9.25 -6.67 22.26
C SER A 153 -8.80 -8.12 22.52
N ILE A 154 -8.18 -8.76 21.52
CA ILE A 154 -7.61 -10.10 21.66
C ILE A 154 -6.23 -9.94 22.30
N PRO A 155 -5.93 -10.63 23.42
CA PRO A 155 -4.60 -10.60 24.03
C PRO A 155 -3.54 -11.06 23.02
N PHE A 156 -2.39 -10.40 23.04
CA PHE A 156 -1.23 -10.87 22.28
C PHE A 156 -0.77 -12.22 22.84
N PRO A 157 -0.26 -13.13 21.98
CA PRO A 157 0.46 -14.31 22.45
C PRO A 157 1.53 -13.89 23.45
N LYS A 158 1.68 -14.66 24.52
CA LYS A 158 2.82 -14.46 25.40
C LYS A 158 4.07 -14.88 24.63
N ILE A 159 5.09 -14.04 24.68
CA ILE A 159 6.45 -14.39 24.29
C ILE A 159 6.88 -15.56 25.17
N GLU A 160 7.31 -16.65 24.55
CA GLU A 160 7.84 -17.81 25.26
C GLU A 160 9.35 -17.64 25.47
N ASP A 161 9.92 -18.31 26.47
CA ASP A 161 11.37 -18.35 26.59
C ASP A 161 11.92 -19.18 25.42
N HIS A 162 12.62 -18.52 24.51
CA HIS A 162 13.21 -19.15 23.34
C HIS A 162 14.67 -19.55 23.60
N ASP A 163 15.02 -20.80 23.29
CA ASP A 163 16.42 -21.26 23.28
C ASP A 163 17.24 -20.60 22.14
N SER A 164 16.55 -20.09 21.11
CA SER A 164 17.15 -19.42 19.96
C SER A 164 17.16 -17.91 20.11
N LEU A 165 18.33 -17.30 19.93
CA LEU A 165 18.46 -15.84 19.87
C LEU A 165 17.63 -15.24 18.72
N GLU A 166 17.52 -15.94 17.59
CA GLU A 166 16.74 -15.47 16.44
C GLU A 166 15.25 -15.35 16.77
N GLU A 167 14.69 -16.34 17.47
CA GLU A 167 13.29 -16.32 17.89
C GLU A 167 13.07 -15.23 18.94
N ALA A 168 13.96 -15.12 19.93
CA ALA A 168 13.91 -14.06 20.94
C ALA A 168 13.97 -12.65 20.33
N MET A 169 14.79 -12.44 19.30
CA MET A 169 14.84 -11.18 18.57
C MET A 169 13.56 -10.92 17.78
N GLY A 170 12.98 -11.96 17.16
CA GLY A 170 11.70 -11.87 16.46
C GLY A 170 10.58 -11.34 17.37
N ASP A 171 10.50 -11.87 18.58
CA ASP A 171 9.51 -11.47 19.57
C ASP A 171 9.74 -10.03 20.09
N GLN A 172 11.00 -9.63 20.30
CA GLN A 172 11.34 -8.24 20.62
C GLN A 172 10.94 -7.26 19.52
N PHE A 173 11.10 -7.63 18.24
CA PHE A 173 10.62 -6.80 17.13
C PHE A 173 9.09 -6.68 17.13
N LEU A 174 8.36 -7.76 17.47
CA LEU A 174 6.91 -7.69 17.61
C LEU A 174 6.46 -6.78 18.75
N ASP A 175 7.16 -6.80 19.89
CA ASP A 175 6.87 -5.89 21.01
C ASP A 175 7.06 -4.41 20.61
N LEU A 176 8.14 -4.09 19.90
CA LEU A 176 8.35 -2.74 19.36
C LEU A 176 7.23 -2.33 18.40
N ILE A 177 6.70 -3.26 17.61
CA ILE A 177 5.57 -2.99 16.71
C ILE A 177 4.26 -2.80 17.49
N VAL A 178 4.04 -3.53 18.59
CA VAL A 178 2.92 -3.30 19.51
C VAL A 178 3.00 -1.89 20.09
N GLN A 179 4.17 -1.47 20.56
CA GLN A 179 4.39 -0.11 21.06
C GLN A 179 4.14 0.93 19.95
N ALA A 180 4.67 0.72 18.75
CA ALA A 180 4.43 1.61 17.61
C ALA A 180 2.93 1.77 17.29
N CYS A 181 2.16 0.67 17.36
CA CYS A 181 0.70 0.73 17.16
C CYS A 181 -0.02 1.53 18.26
N GLN A 182 0.39 1.41 19.52
CA GLN A 182 -0.17 2.16 20.65
C GLN A 182 0.08 3.66 20.51
N GLU A 183 1.27 4.03 20.05
CA GLU A 183 1.70 5.41 19.87
C GLU A 183 1.29 5.99 18.50
N LYS A 184 0.51 5.25 17.69
CA LYS A 184 0.10 5.65 16.32
C LYS A 184 1.30 5.99 15.40
N ILE A 185 2.44 5.31 15.58
CA ILE A 185 3.65 5.45 14.76
C ILE A 185 3.64 4.41 13.64
N ASP A 186 3.86 4.82 12.39
CA ASP A 186 4.11 3.87 11.29
C ASP A 186 5.51 3.27 11.42
N ALA A 187 5.59 1.95 11.61
CA ALA A 187 6.85 1.26 11.92
C ALA A 187 7.80 1.22 10.72
N GLU A 188 7.25 1.08 9.51
CA GLU A 188 8.01 1.05 8.27
C GLU A 188 8.70 2.41 8.04
N SER A 189 7.94 3.50 8.08
CA SER A 189 8.47 4.86 7.97
C SER A 189 9.45 5.20 9.08
N ALA A 190 9.21 4.74 10.31
CA ALA A 190 10.14 4.98 11.42
C ALA A 190 11.53 4.35 11.16
N VAL A 191 11.55 3.10 10.67
CA VAL A 191 12.80 2.42 10.32
C VAL A 191 13.47 3.07 9.10
N ARG A 192 12.72 3.44 8.07
CA ARG A 192 13.26 4.14 6.89
C ARG A 192 13.97 5.45 7.27
N LYS A 193 13.33 6.28 8.11
CA LYS A 193 13.93 7.52 8.61
C LYS A 193 15.21 7.29 9.42
N ALA A 194 15.20 6.26 10.28
CA ALA A 194 16.37 5.89 11.07
C ALA A 194 17.53 5.40 10.18
N LEU A 195 17.23 4.57 9.18
CA LEU A 195 18.19 4.03 8.23
C LEU A 195 18.82 5.13 7.38
N LYS A 196 18.02 6.03 6.80
CA LYS A 196 18.50 7.19 6.03
C LYS A 196 19.53 8.01 6.81
N LYS A 197 19.25 8.30 8.08
CA LYS A 197 20.18 9.01 8.97
C LYS A 197 21.47 8.21 9.22
N PHE A 198 21.35 6.91 9.41
CA PHE A 198 22.48 6.02 9.63
C PHE A 198 23.41 5.98 8.41
N GLU A 199 22.84 5.81 7.21
CA GLU A 199 23.57 5.79 5.94
C GLU A 199 24.27 7.12 5.66
N GLN A 200 23.56 8.25 5.82
CA GLN A 200 24.16 9.59 5.67
C GLN A 200 25.33 9.81 6.62
N THR A 201 25.22 9.33 7.86
CA THR A 201 26.29 9.43 8.85
C THR A 201 27.51 8.62 8.42
N TYR A 202 27.29 7.41 7.88
CA TYR A 202 28.36 6.55 7.39
C TYR A 202 29.05 7.15 6.15
N ILE A 203 28.29 7.60 5.15
CA ILE A 203 28.81 8.24 3.93
C ILE A 203 29.67 9.46 4.30
N ALA A 204 29.19 10.33 5.20
CA ALA A 204 29.94 11.50 5.66
C ALA A 204 31.22 11.15 6.45
N GLN A 205 31.33 9.93 7.00
CA GLN A 205 32.57 9.44 7.61
C GLN A 205 33.55 8.94 6.56
N GLU A 206 33.07 8.24 5.52
CA GLU A 206 33.90 7.81 4.40
C GLU A 206 34.53 9.00 3.68
N GLU A 207 33.73 10.03 3.35
CA GLU A 207 34.21 11.24 2.67
C GLU A 207 35.27 12.03 3.46
N LYS A 208 35.34 11.88 4.79
CA LYS A 208 36.38 12.52 5.62
C LYS A 208 37.69 11.75 5.68
N ASN A 209 37.65 10.47 5.30
CA ASN A 209 38.81 9.57 5.31
C ASN A 209 39.48 9.45 3.94
N PHE A 210 38.92 10.10 2.91
CA PHE A 210 39.50 10.29 1.57
C PHE A 210 39.88 11.75 1.34
#